data_AF-A0A1H5WVE0-F1
#
_entry.id   AF-A0A1H5WVE0-F1
#
_cell.length_a   1.000
_cell.length_b   1.000
_cell.length_c   1.000
_cell.angle_alpha   90.00
_cell.angle_beta   90.00
_cell.angle_gamma   90.00
#
_symmetry.space_group_name_H-M   'P 1'
#
loop_
_entity.id
_entity.type
_entity.pdbx_description
1 polymer ?
#
loop_
_entity_poly.entity_id
_entity_poly.type
_entity_poly.pdbx_seq_one_letter_code
_entity_poly.pdbx_strand_id
1 'polypeptide(L)'
;MSGREDLINQLAASMGAGDFAQTKYKESKYDAQTGTLYCDGIMITKPVIEKAEQHFKTLKSKCSYNDPASREMAMIYQVAIEGINMIRNSGQQTMKEDRSGE
;
A
#
# COMPACT_ATOMS: atom_id res chain seq x y z
N MET A 1 16.72 7.80 -36.55
CA MET A 1 15.44 8.51 -36.63
C MET A 1 14.90 8.67 -35.22
N SER A 2 15.14 9.83 -34.61
CA SER A 2 14.87 10.13 -33.18
C SER A 2 14.20 11.51 -32.99
N GLY A 3 13.65 12.12 -34.05
CA GLY A 3 13.21 13.52 -34.00
C GLY A 3 11.86 13.77 -33.32
N ARG A 4 10.98 12.76 -33.19
CA ARG A 4 9.62 12.97 -32.66
C ARG A 4 9.58 13.03 -31.14
N GLU A 5 10.38 12.20 -30.48
CA GLU A 5 10.44 12.12 -29.01
C GLU A 5 11.14 13.35 -28.43
N ASP A 6 12.20 13.83 -29.08
CA ASP A 6 12.90 15.06 -28.69
C ASP A 6 12.00 16.30 -28.83
N LEU A 7 11.17 16.37 -29.89
CA LEU A 7 10.18 17.43 -30.07
C LEU A 7 9.11 17.43 -28.98
N ILE A 8 8.65 16.24 -28.55
CA ILE A 8 7.66 16.11 -27.48
C ILE A 8 8.26 16.55 -26.14
N ASN A 9 9.51 16.17 -25.85
CA ASN A 9 10.22 16.54 -24.63
C ASN A 9 10.49 18.06 -24.55
N GLN A 10 10.88 18.67 -25.67
CA GLN A 10 11.07 20.12 -25.75
C GLN A 10 9.75 20.89 -25.61
N LEU A 11 8.65 20.36 -26.16
CA LEU A 11 7.33 20.96 -26.03
C LEU A 11 6.84 20.91 -24.57
N ALA A 12 7.00 19.77 -23.88
CA ALA A 12 6.63 19.61 -22.48
C ALA A 12 7.44 20.51 -21.54
N ALA A 13 8.75 20.66 -21.78
CA ALA A 13 9.62 21.56 -21.03
C ALA A 13 9.24 23.05 -21.22
N SER A 14 8.84 23.43 -22.45
CA SER A 14 8.47 24.82 -22.77
C SER A 14 7.12 25.27 -22.21
N MET A 15 6.19 24.34 -21.94
CA MET A 15 4.86 24.62 -21.38
C MET A 15 4.82 24.60 -19.84
N GLY A 16 5.97 24.51 -19.16
CA GLY A 16 6.03 24.48 -17.69
C GLY A 16 5.50 23.19 -17.06
N ALA A 17 5.30 22.13 -17.85
CA ALA A 17 4.88 20.81 -17.38
C ALA A 17 6.09 19.95 -16.97
N GLY A 18 7.05 20.56 -16.28
CA GLY A 18 8.14 19.84 -15.63
C GLY A 18 7.54 18.87 -14.61
N ASP A 19 7.89 17.59 -14.74
CA ASP A 19 7.45 16.48 -13.91
C ASP A 19 5.99 16.02 -14.08
N PHE A 20 5.63 15.55 -15.29
CA PHE A 20 4.74 14.38 -15.32
C PHE A 20 5.54 13.17 -14.81
N ALA A 21 5.51 13.07 -13.48
CA ALA A 21 6.02 12.02 -12.65
C ALA A 21 5.95 10.66 -13.33
N GLN A 22 7.03 9.88 -13.24
CA GLN A 22 6.96 8.43 -13.45
C GLN A 22 5.99 7.83 -12.42
N THR A 23 4.68 7.85 -12.68
CA THR A 23 3.65 7.22 -11.84
C THR A 23 3.52 5.72 -12.13
N LYS A 24 4.62 5.06 -12.49
CA LYS A 24 4.70 3.62 -12.27
C LYS A 24 5.02 3.43 -10.80
N TYR A 25 3.97 3.43 -9.96
CA TYR A 25 4.03 2.98 -8.57
C TYR A 25 4.41 1.48 -8.54
N LYS A 26 5.68 1.19 -8.84
CA LYS A 26 6.28 -0.15 -8.75
C LYS A 26 6.55 -0.52 -7.31
N GLU A 27 6.77 0.47 -6.45
CA GLU A 27 6.98 0.26 -5.02
C GLU A 27 5.67 0.39 -4.26
N SER A 28 5.42 -0.57 -3.35
CA SER A 28 4.27 -0.54 -2.47
C SER A 28 4.39 0.62 -1.49
N LYS A 29 3.40 1.53 -1.48
CA LYS A 29 3.36 2.69 -0.59
C LYS A 29 2.00 2.78 0.11
N TYR A 30 2.02 2.88 1.43
CA TYR A 30 0.83 3.21 2.22
C TYR A 30 0.82 4.69 2.56
N ASP A 31 -0.25 5.37 2.19
CA ASP A 31 -0.52 6.75 2.60
C ASP A 31 -1.36 6.73 3.88
N ALA A 32 -0.75 7.08 5.02
CA ALA A 32 -1.43 7.10 6.30
C ALA A 32 -2.46 8.24 6.45
N GLN A 33 -2.40 9.30 5.64
CA GLN A 33 -3.39 10.37 5.69
C GLN A 33 -4.73 9.91 5.09
N THR A 34 -4.68 9.29 3.91
CA THR A 34 -5.88 8.80 3.22
C THR A 34 -6.25 7.36 3.61
N GLY A 35 -5.30 6.61 4.18
CA GLY A 35 -5.42 5.18 4.45
C GLY A 35 -5.38 4.33 3.19
N THR A 36 -4.74 4.82 2.12
CA THR A 36 -4.71 4.17 0.80
C THR A 36 -3.40 3.43 0.61
N LEU A 37 -3.49 2.18 0.15
CA LEU A 37 -2.34 1.38 -0.27
C LEU A 37 -2.22 1.43 -1.79
N TYR A 38 -1.08 1.92 -2.28
CA TYR A 38 -0.68 1.85 -3.68
C TYR A 38 0.29 0.68 -3.81
N CYS A 39 -0.07 -0.36 -4.56
CA CYS A 39 0.80 -1.51 -4.79
C CYS A 39 0.52 -2.13 -6.17
N ASP A 40 1.56 -2.50 -6.89
CA ASP A 40 1.45 -3.14 -8.22
C ASP A 40 0.55 -2.38 -9.21
N GLY A 41 0.64 -1.05 -9.21
CA GLY A 41 -0.22 -0.19 -10.03
C GLY A 41 -1.69 -0.15 -9.62
N ILE A 42 -2.09 -0.78 -8.52
CA ILE A 42 -3.44 -0.79 -7.97
C ILE A 42 -3.53 0.16 -6.77
N MET A 43 -4.64 0.88 -6.69
CA MET A 43 -5.02 1.67 -5.52
C MET A 43 -6.05 0.90 -4.69
N ILE A 44 -5.70 0.55 -3.46
CA ILE A 44 -6.57 -0.14 -2.50
C ILE A 44 -6.96 0.86 -1.41
N THR A 45 -8.24 1.19 -1.35
CA THR A 45 -8.76 2.21 -0.43
C THR A 45 -8.91 1.69 0.99
N LYS A 46 -8.91 2.61 1.97
CA LYS A 46 -9.12 2.32 3.38
C LYS A 46 -10.31 1.38 3.67
N PRO A 47 -11.52 1.59 3.11
CA PRO A 47 -12.64 0.69 3.36
C PRO A 47 -12.42 -0.75 2.88
N VAL A 48 -11.63 -0.95 1.81
CA VAL A 48 -11.28 -2.28 1.32
C VAL A 48 -10.31 -2.96 2.27
N ILE A 49 -9.31 -2.22 2.77
CA ILE A 49 -8.34 -2.72 3.75
C ILE A 49 -9.04 -3.11 5.06
N GLU A 50 -9.95 -2.27 5.56
CA GLU A 50 -10.73 -2.55 6.78
C GLU A 50 -11.63 -3.79 6.62
N LYS A 51 -12.27 -3.92 5.45
CA LYS A 51 -13.06 -5.12 5.13
C LYS A 51 -12.20 -6.37 5.06
N ALA A 52 -11.00 -6.29 4.49
CA ALA A 52 -10.07 -7.41 4.44
C ALA A 52 -9.65 -7.85 5.86
N GLU A 53 -9.31 -6.89 6.73
CA GLU A 53 -8.97 -7.16 8.13
C GLU A 53 -10.13 -7.87 8.86
N GLN A 54 -11.35 -7.35 8.72
CA GLN A 54 -12.54 -7.94 9.34
C GLN A 54 -12.86 -9.33 8.78
N HIS A 55 -12.64 -9.55 7.49
CA HIS A 55 -12.83 -10.84 6.85
C HIS A 55 -11.90 -11.89 7.47
N PHE A 56 -10.60 -11.61 7.57
CA PHE A 56 -9.64 -12.55 8.17
C PHE A 56 -9.87 -12.75 9.67
N LYS A 57 -10.28 -11.73 10.42
CA LYS A 57 -10.71 -11.89 11.83
C LYS A 57 -11.88 -12.87 11.95
N THR A 58 -12.87 -12.75 11.08
CA THR A 58 -14.06 -13.62 11.05
C THR A 58 -13.71 -15.06 10.64
N LEU A 59 -12.77 -15.26 9.72
CA LEU A 59 -12.30 -16.58 9.36
C LEU A 59 -11.51 -17.22 10.51
N LYS A 60 -10.61 -16.46 11.13
CA LYS A 60 -9.83 -16.91 12.28
C LYS A 60 -10.70 -17.30 13.47
N SER A 61 -11.78 -16.56 13.75
CA SER A 61 -12.67 -16.87 14.87
C SER A 61 -13.41 -18.20 14.71
N LYS A 62 -13.46 -18.76 13.50
CA LYS A 62 -14.07 -20.07 13.21
C LYS A 62 -13.09 -21.23 13.34
N CYS A 63 -11.80 -20.96 13.52
CA CYS A 63 -10.79 -21.99 13.70
C CYS A 63 -10.80 -22.55 15.13
N SER A 64 -10.77 -23.87 15.24
CA SER A 64 -10.40 -24.59 16.45
C SER A 64 -8.88 -24.67 16.59
N TYR A 65 -8.36 -24.48 17.80
CA TYR A 65 -6.94 -24.67 18.12
C TYR A 65 -6.59 -26.11 18.56
N ASN A 66 -7.61 -26.96 18.75
CA ASN A 66 -7.45 -28.34 19.18
C ASN A 66 -7.23 -29.31 18.01
N ASP A 67 -7.53 -28.87 16.78
CA ASP A 67 -7.28 -29.62 15.56
C ASP A 67 -6.04 -29.03 14.84
N PRO A 68 -4.99 -29.82 14.54
CA PRO A 68 -3.77 -29.32 13.91
C PRO A 68 -3.99 -28.58 12.58
N ALA A 69 -4.87 -29.08 11.72
CA ALA A 69 -5.14 -28.44 10.42
C ALA A 69 -5.85 -27.10 10.59
N SER A 70 -6.88 -27.06 11.45
CA SER A 70 -7.56 -25.82 11.80
C SER A 70 -6.64 -24.82 12.52
N ARG A 71 -5.70 -25.29 13.34
CA ARG A 71 -4.69 -24.45 14.00
C ARG A 71 -3.76 -23.80 12.99
N GLU A 72 -3.25 -24.55 12.01
CA GLU A 72 -2.43 -24.00 10.92
C GLU A 72 -3.18 -22.91 10.16
N MET A 73 -4.45 -23.14 9.84
CA MET A 73 -5.30 -22.13 9.20
C MET A 73 -5.48 -20.87 10.08
N ALA A 74 -5.66 -21.02 11.39
CA ALA A 74 -5.72 -19.89 12.31
C ALA A 74 -4.44 -19.04 12.28
N MET A 75 -3.28 -19.69 12.11
CA MET A 75 -1.99 -19.02 11.99
C MET A 75 -1.84 -18.31 10.63
N ILE A 76 -2.31 -18.91 9.54
CA ILE A 76 -2.32 -18.26 8.21
C ILE A 76 -3.16 -16.97 8.26
N TYR A 77 -4.36 -17.03 8.83
CA TYR A 77 -5.19 -15.84 8.99
C TYR A 77 -4.56 -14.81 9.93
N GLN A 78 -3.85 -15.26 10.97
CA GLN A 78 -3.11 -14.37 11.85
C GLN A 78 -2.01 -13.61 11.09
N VAL A 79 -1.26 -14.27 10.22
CA VAL A 79 -0.23 -13.61 9.38
C VAL A 79 -0.86 -12.54 8.48
N ALA A 80 -2.02 -12.82 7.88
CA ALA A 80 -2.71 -11.84 7.05
C ALA A 80 -3.15 -10.60 7.86
N ILE A 81 -3.70 -10.79 9.06
CA ILE A 81 -4.12 -9.70 9.95
C ILE A 81 -2.91 -8.84 10.35
N GLU A 82 -1.80 -9.47 10.78
CA GLU A 82 -0.61 -8.73 11.18
C GLU A 82 0.04 -8.02 10.00
N GLY A 83 0.05 -8.62 8.81
CA GLY A 83 0.52 -7.96 7.59
C GLY A 83 -0.26 -6.68 7.29
N ILE A 84 -1.59 -6.70 7.41
CA ILE A 84 -2.43 -5.51 7.27
C ILE A 84 -2.08 -4.46 8.33
N ASN A 85 -1.90 -4.85 9.59
CA ASN A 85 -1.52 -3.94 10.67
C ASN A 85 -0.14 -3.31 10.44
N MET A 86 0.84 -4.09 9.96
CA MET A 86 2.18 -3.61 9.66
C MET A 86 2.16 -2.56 8.55
N ILE A 87 1.38 -2.76 7.49
CA ILE A 87 1.20 -1.78 6.41
C ILE A 87 0.64 -0.46 6.97
N ARG A 88 -0.35 -0.55 7.87
CA ARG A 88 -0.95 0.64 8.50
C ARG A 88 0.04 1.39 9.38
N ASN A 89 0.92 0.66 10.08
CA ASN A 89 1.90 1.22 11.00
C ASN A 89 3.15 1.75 10.30
N SER A 90 3.53 1.21 9.13
CA SER A 90 4.70 1.68 8.37
C SER A 90 4.53 3.13 7.88
N GLY A 91 3.29 3.56 7.61
CA GLY A 91 2.99 4.96 7.29
C GLY A 91 3.02 5.92 8.49
N GLN A 92 3.06 5.41 9.74
CA GLN A 92 3.13 6.24 10.94
C GLN A 92 4.57 6.54 11.38
N GLN A 93 5.54 5.71 11.00
CA GLN A 93 6.95 5.92 11.37
C GLN A 93 7.56 7.11 10.62
N THR A 94 7.23 7.29 9.34
CA THR A 94 7.68 8.43 8.54
C THR A 94 7.16 9.78 9.05
N MET A 95 5.97 9.82 9.68
CA MET A 95 5.39 11.08 10.20
C MET A 95 5.98 11.56 11.54
N LYS A 96 6.81 10.73 12.21
CA LYS A 96 7.44 11.10 13.48
C LYS A 96 8.78 11.80 13.29
N GLU A 97 9.51 11.51 12.23
CA GLU A 97 10.83 12.11 11.98
C GLU A 97 10.71 13.60 11.59
N ASP A 98 9.66 13.98 10.86
CA ASP A 98 9.45 15.36 10.39
C ASP A 98 9.10 16.39 11.48
N ARG A 99 8.86 15.98 12.74
CA ARG A 99 8.54 16.90 13.86
C ARG A 99 9.69 17.10 14.85
N SER A 100 10.90 16.68 14.47
CA SER A 100 12.09 16.72 15.35
C SER A 100 13.04 17.89 15.04
N GLY A 101 12.65 18.79 14.14
CA GLY A 101 13.46 19.92 13.70
C GLY A 101 12.75 21.26 13.84
N GLU A 102 12.55 21.70 15.08
CA GLU A 102 12.39 23.12 15.45
C GLU A 102 13.26 23.43 16.67
#